data_AF-A0A6A3LA34-F1
#
_entry.id   AF-A0A6A3LA34-F1
#
_cell.length_a   1.000
_cell.length_b   1.000
_cell.length_c   1.000
_cell.angle_alpha   90.00
_cell.angle_beta   90.00
_cell.angle_gamma   90.00
#
_symmetry.space_group_name_H-M   'P 1'
#
loop_
_entity.id
_entity.type
_entity.pdbx_description
1 polymer ?
#
loop_
_entity_poly.entity_id
_entity_poly.type
_entity_poly.pdbx_seq_one_letter_code
_entity_poly.pdbx_strand_id
1 'polypeptide(L)'
;MSPNPIVECHEQQSEDVLVYDAPGFFPQDTRVPRWLQNVATDLFSFVILHYFVWGVPFLLLFYLFHNIGLDYVSVAMVVLYLPSFFSGAHKTGQGNVWEGLRTSSLWGLLNQFLRLKIIREQELDPNKRHIFGFHPP
;
A
#
# COMPACT_ATOMS: atom_id res chain seq x y z
N MET A 1 -19.50 -1.36 55.30
CA MET A 1 -18.71 -0.89 54.15
C MET A 1 -17.96 -2.09 53.60
N SER A 2 -18.46 -2.68 52.52
CA SER A 2 -17.82 -3.83 51.88
C SER A 2 -16.59 -3.35 51.10
N PRO A 3 -15.45 -4.07 51.16
CA PRO A 3 -14.30 -3.74 50.33
C PRO A 3 -14.63 -4.07 48.87
N ASN A 4 -14.39 -3.11 47.98
CA ASN A 4 -14.50 -3.31 46.53
C ASN A 4 -13.58 -4.45 46.09
N PRO A 5 -14.04 -5.38 45.23
CA PRO A 5 -13.12 -6.31 44.60
C PRO A 5 -12.17 -5.51 43.69
N ILE A 6 -10.88 -5.65 43.97
CA ILE A 6 -9.82 -5.24 43.05
C ILE A 6 -10.09 -6.04 41.78
N VAL A 7 -10.41 -5.33 40.69
CA VAL A 7 -10.38 -5.90 39.36
C VAL A 7 -8.92 -6.25 39.11
N GLU A 8 -8.56 -7.51 39.36
CA GLU A 8 -7.36 -8.10 38.80
C GLU A 8 -7.52 -8.00 37.29
N CYS A 9 -6.89 -6.97 36.72
CA CYS A 9 -6.60 -6.91 35.30
C CYS A 9 -5.68 -8.12 35.07
N HIS A 10 -6.28 -9.25 34.70
CA HIS A 10 -5.54 -10.38 34.18
C HIS A 10 -4.73 -9.84 33.00
N GLU A 11 -3.44 -9.60 33.22
CA GLU A 11 -2.43 -9.73 32.19
C GLU A 11 -2.50 -11.18 31.71
N GLN A 12 -3.44 -11.46 30.79
CA GLN A 12 -3.43 -12.67 29.98
C GLN A 12 -2.23 -12.56 29.06
N GLN A 13 -1.09 -12.97 29.61
CA GLN A 13 -0.16 -13.90 29.01
C GLN A 13 -0.18 -13.93 27.48
N SER A 14 0.84 -13.28 26.94
CA SER A 14 1.26 -13.25 25.55
C SER A 14 1.52 -14.64 24.97
N GLU A 15 0.51 -15.31 24.43
CA GLU A 15 0.68 -16.47 23.56
C GLU A 15 -0.22 -16.29 22.32
N ASP A 16 0.37 -16.40 21.13
CA ASP A 16 -0.23 -16.27 19.79
C ASP A 16 -0.57 -14.87 19.27
N VAL A 17 0.40 -13.96 19.33
CA VAL A 17 0.44 -12.85 18.36
C VAL A 17 0.76 -13.44 16.98
N LEU A 18 -0.26 -13.54 16.14
CA LEU A 18 -0.14 -14.03 14.76
C LEU A 18 0.51 -12.95 13.90
N VAL A 19 1.82 -13.03 13.73
CA VAL A 19 2.55 -12.13 12.83
C VAL A 19 2.45 -12.65 11.41
N TYR A 20 1.86 -11.85 10.52
CA TYR A 20 1.88 -12.16 9.10
C TYR A 20 3.14 -11.57 8.48
N ASP A 21 4.09 -12.46 8.14
CA ASP A 21 5.23 -12.12 7.31
C ASP A 21 4.83 -12.25 5.84
N ALA A 22 4.73 -11.12 5.16
CA ALA A 22 4.42 -11.13 3.74
C ALA A 22 5.53 -11.86 2.96
N PRO A 23 5.17 -12.69 1.95
CA PRO A 23 6.16 -13.38 1.13
C PRO A 23 7.04 -12.35 0.43
N GLY A 24 8.35 -12.44 0.65
CA GLY A 24 9.34 -11.61 -0.02
C GLY A 24 9.35 -11.87 -1.52
N PHE A 25 9.74 -10.87 -2.31
CA PHE A 25 9.87 -11.03 -3.77
C PHE A 25 10.94 -12.08 -4.14
N PHE A 26 11.99 -12.19 -3.34
CA PHE A 26 13.01 -13.23 -3.48
C PHE A 26 12.79 -14.34 -2.44
N PRO A 27 12.48 -15.58 -2.85
CA PRO A 27 12.39 -16.71 -1.94
C PRO A 27 13.72 -16.98 -1.20
N GLN A 28 13.68 -17.62 -0.04
CA GLN A 28 14.88 -17.89 0.77
C GLN A 28 15.91 -18.77 0.03
N ASP A 29 15.46 -19.62 -0.89
CA ASP A 29 16.30 -20.50 -1.73
C ASP A 29 16.79 -19.85 -3.04
N THR A 30 16.76 -18.52 -3.10
CA THR A 30 17.09 -17.77 -4.32
C THR A 30 18.57 -17.83 -4.66
N ARG A 31 18.88 -18.14 -5.92
CA ARG A 31 20.25 -18.13 -6.48
C ARG A 31 20.79 -16.72 -6.78
N VAL A 32 19.95 -15.69 -6.64
CA VAL A 32 20.29 -14.29 -6.92
C VAL A 32 21.15 -13.74 -5.77
N PRO A 33 22.35 -13.20 -6.05
CA PRO A 33 23.19 -12.58 -5.03
C PRO A 33 22.49 -11.43 -4.30
N ARG A 34 22.75 -11.28 -2.99
CA ARG A 34 22.15 -10.21 -2.16
C ARG A 34 22.32 -8.80 -2.73
N TRP A 35 23.47 -8.49 -3.34
CA TRP A 35 23.70 -7.17 -3.94
C TRP A 35 22.71 -6.87 -5.07
N LEU A 36 22.37 -7.87 -5.89
CA LEU A 36 21.45 -7.70 -7.01
C LEU A 36 20.00 -7.59 -6.54
N GLN A 37 19.65 -8.29 -5.46
CA GLN A 37 18.36 -8.12 -4.79
C GLN A 37 18.19 -6.68 -4.28
N ASN A 38 19.21 -6.14 -3.61
CA ASN A 38 19.20 -4.77 -3.11
C ASN A 38 19.05 -3.75 -4.25
N VAL A 39 19.82 -3.92 -5.34
CA VAL A 39 19.72 -3.03 -6.52
C VAL A 39 18.32 -3.07 -7.14
N ALA A 40 17.72 -4.26 -7.26
CA ALA A 40 16.37 -4.40 -7.80
C ALA A 40 15.33 -3.74 -6.88
N THR A 41 15.45 -3.92 -5.56
CA THR A 41 14.59 -3.26 -4.59
C THR A 41 14.76 -1.73 -4.61
N ASP A 42 15.98 -1.23 -4.73
CA ASP A 42 16.26 0.20 -4.79
C ASP A 42 15.70 0.84 -6.08
N LEU A 43 15.88 0.18 -7.23
CA LEU A 43 15.28 0.60 -8.50
C LEU A 43 13.75 0.62 -8.43
N PHE A 44 13.14 -0.42 -7.85
CA PHE A 44 11.70 -0.46 -7.66
C PHE A 44 11.21 0.67 -6.75
N SER A 45 11.88 0.87 -5.61
CA SER A 45 11.58 1.93 -4.65
C SER A 45 11.71 3.30 -5.27
N PHE A 46 12.75 3.52 -6.07
CA PHE A 46 12.93 4.73 -6.87
C PHE A 46 11.73 4.93 -7.79
N VAL A 47 11.37 3.96 -8.64
CA VAL A 47 10.22 4.10 -9.56
C VAL A 47 8.92 4.42 -8.82
N ILE A 48 8.62 3.72 -7.73
CA ILE A 48 7.41 3.96 -6.92
C ILE A 48 7.41 5.36 -6.33
N LEU A 49 8.51 5.79 -5.70
CA LEU A 49 8.62 7.13 -5.13
C LEU A 49 8.54 8.20 -6.23
N HIS A 50 9.12 7.95 -7.39
CA HIS A 50 9.04 8.84 -8.55
C HIS A 50 7.60 8.97 -9.04
N TYR A 51 6.82 7.87 -9.09
CA TYR A 51 5.39 7.88 -9.41
C TYR A 51 4.58 8.84 -8.53
N PHE A 52 4.92 9.00 -7.25
CA PHE A 52 4.29 9.99 -6.38
C PHE A 52 4.67 11.44 -6.70
N VAL A 53 5.81 11.67 -7.36
CA VAL A 53 6.35 13.00 -7.70
C VAL A 53 5.99 13.43 -9.14
N TRP A 54 5.39 12.56 -9.96
CA TRP A 54 5.08 12.81 -11.38
C TRP A 54 4.21 14.05 -11.64
N GLY A 55 3.53 14.60 -10.64
CA GLY A 55 2.79 15.85 -10.78
C GLY A 55 3.64 17.00 -11.36
N VAL A 56 4.88 17.17 -10.89
CA VAL A 56 5.78 18.24 -11.38
C VAL A 56 6.23 18.00 -12.83
N PRO A 57 6.73 16.80 -13.22
CA PRO A 57 6.97 16.46 -14.62
C PRO A 57 5.76 16.64 -15.54
N PHE A 58 4.54 16.26 -15.11
CA PHE A 58 3.33 16.45 -15.93
C PHE A 58 3.01 17.93 -16.16
N LEU A 59 3.19 18.79 -15.16
CA LEU A 59 3.03 20.24 -15.33
C LEU A 59 4.05 20.81 -16.32
N LEU A 60 5.31 20.38 -16.23
CA LEU A 60 6.34 20.78 -17.19
C LEU A 60 6.00 20.28 -18.61
N LEU A 61 5.51 19.05 -18.74
CA LEU A 61 5.11 18.49 -20.02
C LEU A 61 3.96 19.29 -20.65
N PHE A 62 2.94 19.66 -19.87
CA PHE A 62 1.85 20.51 -20.35
C PHE A 62 2.36 21.90 -20.75
N TYR A 63 3.30 22.48 -20.00
CA TYR A 63 3.94 23.74 -20.37
C TYR A 63 4.69 23.64 -21.71
N LEU A 64 5.42 22.54 -21.94
CA LEU A 64 6.10 22.30 -23.21
C LEU A 64 5.11 22.11 -24.37
N PHE A 65 4.04 21.34 -24.17
CA PHE A 65 3.00 21.18 -25.19
C PHE A 65 2.32 22.50 -25.53
N HIS A 66 2.13 23.37 -24.54
CA HIS A 66 1.61 24.71 -24.75
C HIS A 66 2.55 25.56 -25.62
N ASN A 67 3.85 25.57 -25.32
CA ASN A 67 4.85 26.30 -26.10
C ASN A 67 4.96 25.81 -27.56
N ILE A 68 4.63 24.54 -27.83
CA ILE A 68 4.68 23.93 -29.17
C ILE A 68 3.31 24.04 -29.89
N GLY A 69 2.27 24.57 -29.23
CA GLY A 69 0.92 24.71 -29.80
C GLY A 69 0.11 23.39 -29.83
N LEU A 70 0.48 22.41 -29.01
CA LEU A 70 -0.15 21.09 -28.90
C LEU A 70 -1.14 21.00 -27.72
N ASP A 71 -1.82 22.10 -27.41
CA ASP A 71 -2.74 22.19 -26.27
C ASP A 71 -3.84 21.12 -26.28
N TYR A 72 -4.31 20.75 -27.48
CA TYR A 72 -5.33 19.72 -27.66
C TYR A 72 -4.88 18.35 -27.16
N VAL A 73 -3.57 18.04 -27.18
CA VAL A 73 -3.02 16.80 -26.64
C VAL A 73 -3.11 16.79 -25.11
N SER A 74 -2.74 17.90 -24.47
CA SER A 74 -2.90 18.08 -23.01
C SER A 74 -4.36 17.92 -22.59
N VAL A 75 -5.29 18.56 -23.31
CA VAL A 75 -6.73 18.44 -23.04
C VAL A 75 -7.21 17.01 -23.23
N ALA A 76 -6.83 16.34 -24.33
CA ALA A 76 -7.21 14.96 -24.59
C ALA A 76 -6.74 14.01 -23.48
N MET A 77 -5.52 14.19 -22.98
CA MET A 77 -5.01 13.40 -21.85
C MET A 77 -5.85 13.55 -20.58
N VAL A 78 -6.26 14.78 -20.25
CA VAL A 78 -7.13 15.05 -19.08
C VAL A 78 -8.51 14.43 -19.29
N VAL A 79 -9.10 14.59 -20.47
CA VAL A 79 -10.42 14.01 -20.82
C VAL A 79 -10.43 12.50 -20.73
N LEU A 80 -9.38 11.83 -21.19
CA LEU A 80 -9.26 10.37 -21.08
C LEU A 80 -9.13 9.91 -19.61
N TYR A 81 -8.62 10.76 -18.72
CA TYR A 81 -8.45 10.43 -17.30
C TYR A 81 -9.70 10.70 -16.44
N LEU A 82 -10.56 11.63 -16.86
CA LEU A 82 -11.79 12.04 -16.14
C LEU A 82 -12.71 10.88 -15.72
N PRO A 83 -12.97 9.84 -16.55
CA PRO A 83 -13.78 8.69 -16.14
C PRO A 83 -13.23 7.95 -14.92
N SER A 84 -11.90 7.82 -14.82
CA SER A 84 -11.25 7.20 -13.66
C SER A 84 -11.45 8.02 -12.39
N PHE A 85 -11.36 9.36 -12.50
CA PHE A 85 -11.59 10.27 -11.39
C PHE A 85 -13.04 10.24 -10.87
N PHE A 86 -14.02 10.16 -11.78
CA PHE A 86 -15.45 10.10 -11.43
C PHE A 86 -15.96 8.69 -11.11
N SER A 87 -15.12 7.66 -11.18
CA SER A 87 -15.49 6.27 -10.89
C SER A 87 -16.09 6.05 -9.49
N GLY A 88 -15.93 7.02 -8.57
CA GLY A 88 -16.54 6.95 -7.24
C GLY A 88 -15.93 5.87 -6.35
N ALA A 89 -14.81 5.26 -6.77
CA ALA A 89 -14.10 4.24 -6.00
C ALA A 89 -13.69 4.71 -4.58
N HIS A 90 -13.57 6.03 -4.39
CA HIS A 90 -13.32 6.67 -3.10
C HIS A 90 -14.56 6.75 -2.20
N LYS A 91 -15.79 6.70 -2.75
CA LYS A 91 -17.06 6.81 -1.99
C LYS A 91 -17.58 5.47 -1.49
N THR A 92 -17.28 4.38 -2.20
CA THR A 92 -17.80 3.04 -1.88
C THR A 92 -16.98 2.31 -0.83
N GLY A 93 -15.84 2.85 -0.39
CA GLY A 93 -14.92 2.18 0.53
C GLY A 93 -14.26 0.91 -0.05
N GLN A 94 -14.65 0.51 -1.25
CA GLN A 94 -14.07 -0.61 -1.99
C GLN A 94 -12.69 -0.24 -2.54
N GLY A 95 -12.43 1.05 -2.82
CA GLY A 95 -11.17 1.48 -3.45
C GLY A 95 -11.05 0.98 -4.89
N ASN A 96 -10.04 1.44 -5.61
CA ASN A 96 -9.71 0.88 -6.92
C ASN A 96 -8.75 -0.29 -6.68
N VAL A 97 -9.30 -1.46 -6.40
CA VAL A 97 -8.52 -2.59 -5.93
C VAL A 97 -7.72 -3.19 -7.07
N TRP A 98 -6.39 -3.11 -6.95
CA TRP A 98 -5.49 -3.62 -7.98
C TRP A 98 -5.10 -5.06 -7.64
N GLU A 99 -6.04 -5.97 -7.89
CA GLU A 99 -5.96 -7.37 -7.49
C GLU A 99 -4.80 -8.11 -8.14
N GLY A 100 -4.46 -7.74 -9.38
CA GLY A 100 -3.25 -8.23 -10.03
C GLY A 100 -1.98 -7.85 -9.26
N LEU A 101 -1.89 -6.62 -8.75
CA LEU A 101 -0.72 -6.19 -7.98
C LEU A 101 -0.65 -6.91 -6.63
N ARG A 102 -1.78 -7.00 -5.90
CA ARG A 102 -1.85 -7.62 -4.57
C ARG A 102 -1.56 -9.12 -4.58
N THR A 103 -1.94 -9.81 -5.64
CA THR A 103 -1.70 -11.25 -5.81
C THR A 103 -0.36 -11.58 -6.46
N SER A 104 0.30 -10.59 -7.07
CA SER A 104 1.61 -10.77 -7.71
C SER A 104 2.77 -10.80 -6.71
N SER A 105 3.91 -11.35 -7.14
CA SER A 105 5.17 -11.30 -6.37
C SER A 105 5.66 -9.87 -6.12
N LEU A 106 5.31 -8.91 -6.99
CA LEU A 106 5.65 -7.48 -6.82
C LEU A 106 5.10 -6.90 -5.52
N TRP A 107 4.02 -7.47 -4.98
CA TRP A 107 3.52 -7.13 -3.65
C TRP A 107 4.61 -7.30 -2.57
N GLY A 108 5.50 -8.29 -2.71
CA GLY A 108 6.65 -8.48 -1.84
C GLY A 108 7.65 -7.32 -1.87
N LEU A 109 7.91 -6.72 -3.04
CA LEU A 109 8.76 -5.52 -3.16
C LEU A 109 8.08 -4.30 -2.54
N LEU A 110 6.77 -4.15 -2.73
CA LEU A 110 5.98 -3.09 -2.10
C LEU A 110 5.97 -3.18 -0.58
N ASN A 111 5.79 -4.38 -0.02
CA ASN A 111 5.86 -4.59 1.43
C ASN A 111 7.26 -4.28 1.98
N GLN A 112 8.32 -4.63 1.25
CA GLN A 112 9.69 -4.30 1.62
C GLN A 112 9.94 -2.78 1.60
N PHE A 113 9.41 -2.07 0.59
CA PHE A 113 9.50 -0.61 0.49
C PHE A 113 8.73 0.09 1.61
N LEU A 114 7.47 -0.30 1.84
CA LEU A 114 6.60 0.33 2.84
C LEU A 114 6.92 -0.12 4.27
N ARG A 115 7.71 -1.18 4.44
CA ARG A 115 8.05 -1.81 5.74
C ARG A 115 6.83 -2.12 6.60
N LEU A 116 5.74 -2.57 5.96
CA LEU A 116 4.51 -2.91 6.65
C LEU A 116 4.68 -4.24 7.39
N LYS A 117 4.39 -4.23 8.70
CA LYS A 117 4.26 -5.44 9.51
C LYS A 117 2.81 -5.59 9.92
N ILE A 118 2.19 -6.70 9.52
CA ILE A 118 0.81 -7.00 9.88
C ILE A 118 0.86 -7.90 11.11
N ILE A 119 0.35 -7.37 12.21
CA ILE A 119 0.25 -8.08 13.49
C ILE A 119 -1.24 -8.35 13.71
N ARG A 120 -1.60 -9.62 13.87
CA ARG A 120 -2.97 -10.05 14.15
C ARG A 120 -3.04 -10.52 15.59
N GLU A 121 -3.88 -9.84 16.37
CA GLU A 121 -4.11 -10.16 17.80
C GLU A 121 -5.10 -11.32 17.98
N GLN A 122 -5.97 -11.58 16.99
CA GLN A 122 -6.97 -12.65 17.04
C GLN A 122 -7.29 -13.18 15.63
N GLU A 123 -7.58 -14.47 15.50
CA GLU A 123 -8.12 -15.04 14.25
C GLU A 123 -9.50 -14.42 13.92
N LEU A 124 -9.57 -13.76 12.76
CA LEU A 124 -10.77 -13.10 12.27
C LEU A 124 -11.64 -14.11 11.53
N ASP A 125 -12.94 -14.14 11.86
CA ASP A 125 -13.92 -15.00 11.20
C ASP A 125 -14.16 -14.54 9.75
N PRO A 126 -13.88 -15.36 8.72
CA PRO A 126 -14.02 -14.95 7.32
C PRO A 126 -15.46 -14.57 6.93
N ASN A 127 -16.47 -14.97 7.71
CA ASN A 127 -17.87 -14.67 7.43
C ASN A 127 -18.35 -13.36 8.06
N LYS A 128 -17.51 -12.67 8.85
CA LYS A 128 -17.88 -11.41 9.52
C LYS A 128 -17.15 -10.22 8.91
N ARG A 129 -17.83 -9.07 8.91
CA ARG A 129 -17.20 -7.79 8.52
C ARG A 129 -16.48 -7.20 9.71
N HIS A 130 -15.23 -6.84 9.51
CA HIS A 130 -14.36 -6.28 10.55
C HIS A 130 -14.03 -4.83 10.21
N ILE A 131 -14.02 -3.97 11.23
CA ILE A 131 -13.62 -2.57 11.11
C ILE A 131 -12.23 -2.45 11.74
N PHE A 132 -11.25 -2.08 10.93
CA PHE A 132 -9.91 -1.74 11.43
C PHE A 132 -9.85 -0.22 11.62
N GLY A 133 -9.68 0.21 12.86
CA GLY A 133 -9.45 1.62 13.21
C GLY A 133 -7.96 1.88 13.41
N PHE A 134 -7.48 3.01 12.90
CA PHE A 134 -6.16 3.54 13.26
C PHE A 134 -6.39 4.73 14.19
N HIS A 135 -5.96 4.62 15.44
CA HIS A 135 -5.97 5.74 16.36
C HIS A 135 -4.60 6.42 16.32
N PRO A 136 -4.49 7.70 15.92
CA PRO A 136 -3.24 8.43 16.04
C PRO A 136 -2.87 8.62 17.52
N PRO A 137 -1.57 8.64 17.88
CA PRO A 137 -1.14 8.89 19.25
C PRO A 137 -1.48 10.30 19.74
#